data_AF-A0A2S7R5X4-F1
#
_entry.id   AF-A0A2S7R5X4-F1
#
_cell.length_a   1.000
_cell.length_b   1.000
_cell.length_c   1.000
_cell.angle_alpha   90.00
_cell.angle_beta   90.00
_cell.angle_gamma   90.00
#
_symmetry.space_group_name_H-M   'P 1'
#
loop_
_entity.id
_entity.type
_entity.pdbx_description
1 polymer ?
#
loop_
_entity_poly.entity_id
_entity_poly.type
_entity_poly.pdbx_seq_one_letter_code
_entity_poly.pdbx_strand_id
1 'polypeptide(L)'
;MADNSTAKDAVVSKETTSMDVDRQGEADKFDYHMSLLTNDTAAHDNHERESIPIFSAAVLRHLEKSFTQYGFIAGQSSLLKQPRLKDDPDPRLFFNIAAPSSAFICGSQGSGKSHTLSCLLENCLMESELGELTTPLSGLLFHYDNFTGDKIGIPCEAAHLASGGEIKTLAGNRHIRQKTYSSIPGVQVETLRIDQADLNTQRMMDLMAVKTDDGSMPLYLHSIHRIIRELRLAQQQKPDESESEPFNYGEFKRMVEECNMTPAQKAPLQQRLDTLESFMPIDQISGGKPSGRKGLSKSKKRGGNDWSVEVVPILCLNMLTGC
;
A
#
# COMPACT_ATOMS: atom_id res chain seq x y z
N MET A 1 69.84 64.33 -17.96
CA MET A 1 69.85 63.30 -16.91
C MET A 1 68.49 63.30 -16.27
N ALA A 2 67.78 62.20 -16.39
CA ALA A 2 66.40 62.03 -15.91
C ALA A 2 66.35 62.09 -14.38
N ASP A 3 65.29 62.65 -13.81
CA ASP A 3 64.35 61.77 -13.11
C ASP A 3 62.96 62.39 -12.94
N ASN A 4 62.01 61.48 -12.81
CA ASN A 4 60.59 61.54 -13.06
C ASN A 4 59.81 61.70 -11.74
N SER A 5 58.68 62.42 -11.72
CA SER A 5 57.61 62.13 -10.74
C SER A 5 56.27 62.73 -11.19
N THR A 6 55.34 61.81 -11.41
CA THR A 6 54.07 61.97 -12.11
C THR A 6 52.89 62.13 -11.15
N ALA A 7 51.85 62.78 -11.66
CA ALA A 7 50.55 63.03 -11.07
C ALA A 7 49.80 61.77 -10.58
N LYS A 8 48.97 61.95 -9.55
CA LYS A 8 47.91 61.02 -9.13
C LYS A 8 46.56 61.72 -9.26
N ASP A 9 45.85 61.42 -10.35
CA ASP A 9 44.40 61.64 -10.45
C ASP A 9 43.67 60.43 -9.86
N ALA A 10 42.73 60.70 -8.96
CA ALA A 10 41.89 59.69 -8.32
C ALA A 10 40.69 59.35 -9.20
N VAL A 11 40.72 58.18 -9.82
CA VAL A 11 39.53 57.52 -10.38
C VAL A 11 38.96 56.62 -9.31
N VAL A 12 37.82 57.00 -8.73
CA VAL A 12 37.01 56.15 -7.84
C VAL A 12 36.26 55.16 -8.72
N SER A 13 36.82 53.97 -8.93
CA SER A 13 36.11 52.81 -9.44
C SER A 13 35.47 52.05 -8.27
N LYS A 14 34.14 52.03 -8.21
CA LYS A 14 33.37 51.13 -7.33
C LYS A 14 33.63 49.69 -7.77
N GLU A 15 34.46 48.97 -7.02
CA GLU A 15 34.51 47.51 -7.07
C GLU A 15 33.24 46.97 -6.38
N THR A 16 32.21 46.68 -7.17
CA THR A 16 31.10 45.81 -6.76
C THR A 16 31.68 44.41 -6.60
N THR A 17 31.89 43.98 -5.36
CA THR A 17 32.40 42.66 -4.98
C THR A 17 31.47 41.54 -5.47
N SER A 18 32.02 40.39 -5.88
CA SER A 18 31.24 39.26 -6.43
C SER A 18 30.13 38.76 -5.48
N MET A 19 30.33 38.92 -4.17
CA MET A 19 29.34 38.61 -3.14
C MET A 19 28.08 39.48 -3.22
N ASP A 20 28.18 40.73 -3.70
CA ASP A 20 27.02 41.63 -3.86
C ASP A 20 26.24 41.32 -5.14
N VAL A 21 26.94 40.85 -6.19
CA VAL A 21 26.31 40.39 -7.44
C VAL A 21 25.57 39.07 -7.21
N ASP A 22 26.15 38.14 -6.45
CA ASP A 22 25.49 36.87 -6.09
C ASP A 22 24.25 37.08 -5.20
N ARG A 23 24.31 38.03 -4.25
CA ARG A 23 23.16 38.40 -3.40
C ARG A 23 22.04 39.10 -4.19
N GLN A 24 22.39 39.98 -5.13
CA GLN A 24 21.40 40.63 -5.99
C GLN A 24 20.73 39.61 -6.92
N GLY A 25 21.49 38.67 -7.48
CA GLY A 25 20.95 37.59 -8.31
C GLY A 25 20.04 36.62 -7.53
N GLU A 26 20.28 36.41 -6.24
CA GLU A 26 19.39 35.64 -5.35
C GLU A 26 18.10 36.41 -5.03
N ALA A 27 18.19 37.73 -4.78
CA ALA A 27 17.03 38.59 -4.57
C ALA A 27 16.13 38.67 -5.81
N ASP A 28 16.72 38.85 -7.00
CA ASP A 28 15.97 38.91 -8.25
C ASP A 28 15.26 37.58 -8.56
N LYS A 29 15.90 36.43 -8.24
CA LYS A 29 15.27 35.11 -8.33
C LYS A 29 14.14 34.94 -7.33
N PHE A 30 14.32 35.42 -6.09
CA PHE A 30 13.29 35.39 -5.07
C PHE A 30 12.06 36.18 -5.51
N ASP A 31 12.25 37.40 -5.99
CA ASP A 31 11.15 38.25 -6.49
C ASP A 31 10.45 37.63 -7.69
N TYR A 32 11.21 37.04 -8.62
CA TYR A 32 10.64 36.29 -9.73
C TYR A 32 9.80 35.10 -9.26
N HIS A 33 10.32 34.28 -8.33
CA HIS A 33 9.55 33.16 -7.76
C HIS A 33 8.28 33.63 -7.05
N MET A 34 8.37 34.71 -6.26
CA MET A 34 7.22 35.30 -5.58
C MET A 34 6.20 35.86 -6.58
N SER A 35 6.63 36.38 -7.72
CA SER A 35 5.72 36.85 -8.77
C SER A 35 4.90 35.74 -9.42
N LEU A 36 5.39 34.49 -9.39
CA LEU A 36 4.67 33.31 -9.88
C LEU A 36 3.64 32.82 -8.86
N LEU A 37 3.79 33.16 -7.57
CA LEU A 37 2.85 32.84 -6.51
C LEU A 37 1.73 33.89 -6.52
N THR A 38 0.78 33.73 -7.43
CA THR A 38 -0.44 34.54 -7.46
C THR A 38 -1.41 34.05 -6.40
N ASN A 39 -1.81 34.93 -5.48
CA ASN A 39 -2.98 34.71 -4.64
C ASN A 39 -4.20 34.94 -5.53
N ASP A 40 -4.71 33.88 -6.14
CA ASP A 40 -6.01 33.96 -6.80
C ASP A 40 -7.08 34.13 -5.72
N THR A 41 -7.44 35.38 -5.45
CA THR A 41 -8.51 35.73 -4.48
C THR A 41 -9.90 35.40 -5.02
N ALA A 42 -9.99 34.77 -6.20
CA ALA A 42 -11.19 34.07 -6.61
C ALA A 42 -11.68 33.19 -5.46
N ALA A 43 -12.98 33.24 -5.16
CA ALA A 43 -13.58 32.55 -4.05
C ALA A 43 -13.18 31.06 -4.09
N HIS A 44 -12.14 30.69 -3.34
CA HIS A 44 -11.67 29.32 -3.25
C HIS A 44 -12.89 28.46 -2.90
N ASP A 45 -13.16 27.50 -3.78
CA ASP A 45 -14.25 26.56 -3.60
C ASP A 45 -14.05 25.90 -2.22
N ASN A 46 -15.12 25.79 -1.44
CA ASN A 46 -15.03 25.17 -0.12
C ASN A 46 -14.46 23.74 -0.22
N HIS A 47 -14.71 23.07 -1.35
CA HIS A 47 -14.13 21.76 -1.67
C HIS A 47 -12.60 21.75 -1.74
N GLU A 48 -11.96 22.83 -2.22
CA GLU A 48 -10.50 22.92 -2.29
C GLU A 48 -9.90 22.91 -0.88
N ARG A 49 -10.53 23.62 0.05
CA ARG A 49 -10.09 23.73 1.45
C ARG A 49 -10.30 22.44 2.24
N GLU A 50 -11.41 21.75 2.00
CA GLU A 50 -11.74 20.47 2.62
C GLU A 50 -10.80 19.35 2.15
N SER A 51 -10.24 19.46 0.94
CA SER A 51 -9.32 18.47 0.37
C SER A 51 -7.86 18.61 0.82
N ILE A 52 -7.54 19.60 1.66
CA ILE A 52 -6.16 19.84 2.11
C ILE A 52 -5.68 18.67 2.98
N PRO A 53 -4.64 17.92 2.59
CA PRO A 53 -4.22 16.71 3.29
C PRO A 53 -3.45 17.00 4.58
N ILE A 54 -2.72 18.12 4.65
CA ILE A 54 -1.96 18.54 5.84
C ILE A 54 -2.24 20.03 6.09
N PHE A 55 -2.63 20.35 7.32
CA PHE A 55 -2.96 21.72 7.71
C PHE A 55 -2.39 22.08 9.08
N SER A 56 -2.24 23.38 9.34
CA SER A 56 -1.73 23.88 10.62
C SER A 56 -2.85 24.10 11.63
N ALA A 57 -2.49 24.19 12.91
CA ALA A 57 -3.42 24.57 13.97
C ALA A 57 -4.09 25.94 13.75
N ALA A 58 -3.44 26.84 13.00
CA ALA A 58 -4.05 28.10 12.61
C ALA A 58 -5.20 27.86 11.63
N VAL A 59 -5.01 27.00 10.63
CA VAL A 59 -6.07 26.65 9.66
C VAL A 59 -7.23 25.95 10.35
N LEU A 60 -6.94 25.00 11.24
CA LEU A 60 -7.97 24.28 12.02
C LEU A 60 -8.89 25.24 12.79
N ARG A 61 -8.32 26.25 13.45
CA ARG A 61 -9.10 27.25 14.22
C ARG A 61 -10.02 28.11 13.34
N HIS A 62 -9.66 28.34 12.08
CA HIS A 62 -10.47 29.17 11.18
C HIS A 62 -11.50 28.36 10.41
N LEU A 63 -11.25 27.07 10.18
CA LEU A 63 -12.04 26.19 9.33
C LEU A 63 -12.49 24.91 10.07
N GLU A 64 -12.70 25.00 11.39
CA GLU A 64 -12.97 23.84 12.27
C GLU A 64 -14.11 22.96 11.75
N LYS A 65 -15.18 23.58 11.25
CA LYS A 65 -16.36 22.88 10.71
C LYS A 65 -16.10 22.10 9.41
N SER A 66 -15.00 22.39 8.71
CA SER A 66 -14.66 21.75 7.44
C SER A 66 -13.83 20.47 7.62
N PHE A 67 -13.24 20.24 8.80
CA PHE A 67 -12.42 19.06 9.06
C PHE A 67 -13.13 18.12 10.04
N THR A 68 -13.81 17.11 9.52
CA THR A 68 -14.58 16.16 10.35
C THR A 68 -13.72 15.05 10.95
N GLN A 69 -12.59 14.72 10.32
CA GLN A 69 -11.66 13.70 10.81
C GLN A 69 -10.22 14.13 10.54
N TYR A 70 -9.43 14.25 11.59
CA TYR A 70 -8.04 14.65 11.49
C TYR A 70 -7.21 14.15 12.67
N GLY A 71 -5.90 14.10 12.49
CA GLY A 71 -4.99 13.61 13.51
C GLY A 71 -3.69 14.40 13.57
N PHE A 72 -3.13 14.60 14.76
CA PHE A 72 -1.84 15.27 14.91
C PHE A 72 -0.73 14.41 14.29
N ILE A 73 0.12 15.03 13.47
CA ILE A 73 1.17 14.30 12.74
C ILE A 73 2.58 14.86 12.93
N ALA A 74 2.73 16.17 13.11
CA ALA A 74 4.05 16.79 13.19
C ALA A 74 4.01 18.17 13.85
N GLY A 75 5.20 18.69 14.18
CA GLY A 75 5.38 20.08 14.57
C GLY A 75 6.36 20.79 13.64
N GLN A 76 6.06 22.04 13.28
CA GLN A 76 6.94 22.89 12.48
C GLN A 76 8.22 23.21 13.26
N SER A 77 9.36 22.68 12.81
CA SER A 77 10.65 22.82 13.49
C SER A 77 11.08 24.28 13.72
N SER A 78 10.77 25.19 12.79
CA SER A 78 11.05 26.62 12.93
C SER A 78 10.31 27.29 14.09
N LEU A 79 9.19 26.72 14.52
CA LEU A 79 8.32 27.23 15.59
C LEU A 79 8.46 26.43 16.90
N LEU A 80 9.12 25.27 16.85
CA LEU A 80 9.42 24.45 18.03
C LEU A 80 10.58 25.09 18.81
N LYS A 81 10.25 26.05 19.66
CA LYS A 81 11.17 26.66 20.63
C LYS A 81 10.98 26.05 22.02
N GLN A 82 12.06 25.95 22.78
CA GLN A 82 12.03 25.63 24.21
C GLN A 82 12.81 26.69 24.99
N PRO A 83 12.24 27.33 26.04
CA PRO A 83 10.85 27.23 26.50
C PRO A 83 9.86 27.95 25.57
N ARG A 84 8.59 27.53 25.60
CA ARG A 84 7.48 28.17 24.87
C ARG A 84 6.91 29.35 25.65
N LEU A 85 6.69 30.47 24.96
CA LEU A 85 5.95 31.62 25.47
C LEU A 85 4.48 31.52 25.05
N LYS A 86 3.60 32.16 25.83
CA LYS A 86 2.14 32.12 25.60
C LYS A 86 1.72 32.68 24.23
N ASP A 87 2.51 33.60 23.70
CA ASP A 87 2.26 34.28 22.42
C ASP A 87 3.02 33.62 21.24
N ASP A 88 3.74 32.52 21.47
CA ASP A 88 4.41 31.80 20.39
C ASP A 88 3.35 31.20 19.43
N PRO A 89 3.62 31.22 18.11
CA PRO A 89 2.72 30.60 17.14
C PRO A 89 2.63 29.09 17.37
N ASP A 90 1.43 28.55 17.20
CA ASP A 90 1.16 27.13 17.33
C ASP A 90 1.85 26.34 16.20
N PRO A 91 2.78 25.41 16.51
CA PRO A 91 3.58 24.69 15.51
C PRO A 91 2.83 23.50 14.92
N ARG A 92 1.67 23.14 15.48
CA ARG A 92 1.11 21.80 15.28
C ARG A 92 0.60 21.68 13.86
N LEU A 93 0.93 20.55 13.25
CA LEU A 93 0.44 20.12 11.96
C LEU A 93 -0.44 18.89 12.17
N PHE A 94 -1.54 18.89 11.43
CA PHE A 94 -2.54 17.84 11.45
C PHE A 94 -2.67 17.24 10.05
N PHE A 95 -2.96 15.95 10.02
CA PHE A 95 -3.29 15.19 8.84
C PHE A 95 -4.80 15.09 8.71
N ASN A 96 -5.34 15.48 7.56
CA ASN A 96 -6.76 15.37 7.24
C ASN A 96 -7.07 13.96 6.77
N ILE A 97 -7.75 13.20 7.61
CA ILE A 97 -8.09 11.80 7.34
C ILE A 97 -9.29 11.71 6.38
N ALA A 98 -10.17 12.72 6.39
CA ALA A 98 -11.31 12.79 5.50
C ALA A 98 -10.93 13.13 4.04
N ALA A 99 -9.77 13.75 3.81
CA ALA A 99 -9.30 14.07 2.48
C ALA A 99 -8.57 12.88 1.82
N PRO A 100 -8.84 12.60 0.53
CA PRO A 100 -8.06 11.62 -0.21
C PRO A 100 -6.61 12.10 -0.32
N SER A 101 -5.66 11.25 0.08
CA SER A 101 -4.25 11.59 0.05
C SER A 101 -3.38 10.39 -0.33
N SER A 102 -2.21 10.70 -0.89
CA SER A 102 -1.15 9.74 -1.16
C SER A 102 0.14 10.31 -0.60
N ALA A 103 0.93 9.45 0.05
CA ALA A 103 2.18 9.85 0.67
C ALA A 103 3.30 8.90 0.26
N PHE A 104 4.47 9.48 -0.04
CA PHE A 104 5.70 8.74 -0.25
C PHE A 104 6.69 9.10 0.87
N ILE A 105 7.10 8.12 1.67
CA ILE A 105 7.99 8.32 2.81
C ILE A 105 9.39 7.82 2.45
N CYS A 106 10.31 8.75 2.25
CA CYS A 106 11.72 8.46 1.96
C CYS A 106 12.64 9.14 2.98
N GLY A 107 13.87 8.65 3.08
CA GLY A 107 14.86 9.15 4.04
C GLY A 107 15.97 8.15 4.31
N SER A 108 17.07 8.63 4.88
CA SER A 108 18.22 7.80 5.27
C SER A 108 17.83 6.71 6.28
N GLN A 109 18.69 5.71 6.44
CA GLN A 109 18.51 4.71 7.48
C GLN A 109 18.41 5.39 8.86
N GLY A 110 17.43 5.00 9.66
CA GLY A 110 17.21 5.58 11.00
C GLY A 110 16.50 6.94 11.01
N SER A 111 16.07 7.49 9.87
CA SER A 111 15.39 8.79 9.81
C SER A 111 13.93 8.80 10.29
N GLY A 112 13.45 7.71 10.90
CA GLY A 112 12.09 7.61 11.41
C GLY A 112 10.98 7.31 10.39
N LYS A 113 11.30 6.84 9.16
CA LYS A 113 10.30 6.55 8.12
C LYS A 113 9.14 5.66 8.60
N SER A 114 9.47 4.52 9.21
CA SER A 114 8.48 3.57 9.72
C SER A 114 7.68 4.15 10.90
N HIS A 115 8.31 5.01 11.70
CA HIS A 115 7.62 5.75 12.76
C HIS A 115 6.59 6.72 12.16
N THR A 116 6.97 7.50 11.14
CA THR A 116 6.03 8.36 10.41
C THR A 116 4.87 7.58 9.81
N LEU A 117 5.13 6.42 9.20
CA LEU A 117 4.09 5.54 8.70
C LEU A 117 3.15 5.06 9.83
N SER A 118 3.71 4.68 10.97
CA SER A 118 2.93 4.23 12.12
C SER A 118 2.03 5.34 12.66
N CYS A 119 2.53 6.58 12.75
CA CYS A 119 1.71 7.73 13.16
C CYS A 119 0.57 8.02 12.16
N LEU A 120 0.82 7.88 10.85
CA LEU A 120 -0.25 8.01 9.85
C LEU A 120 -1.31 6.93 10.01
N LEU A 121 -0.88 5.67 10.19
CA LEU A 121 -1.77 4.54 10.40
C LEU A 121 -2.56 4.68 11.70
N GLU A 122 -1.92 5.04 12.81
CA GLU A 122 -2.59 5.27 14.10
C GLU A 122 -3.70 6.31 13.96
N ASN A 123 -3.41 7.46 13.35
CA ASN A 123 -4.42 8.50 13.10
C ASN A 123 -5.60 8.00 12.24
N CYS A 124 -5.38 7.09 11.29
CA CYS A 124 -6.44 6.58 10.43
C CYS A 124 -7.28 5.47 11.07
N LEU A 125 -6.73 4.74 12.03
CA LEU A 125 -7.25 3.43 12.43
C LEU A 125 -7.69 3.37 13.89
N MET A 126 -7.21 4.30 14.72
CA MET A 126 -7.41 4.27 16.17
C MET A 126 -7.83 5.65 16.69
N GLU A 127 -8.88 5.66 17.50
CA GLU A 127 -9.28 6.86 18.22
C GLU A 127 -8.21 7.23 19.25
N SER A 128 -7.83 8.51 19.29
CA SER A 128 -6.78 9.04 20.16
C SER A 128 -7.08 10.49 20.52
N GLU A 129 -6.59 10.94 21.68
CA GLU A 129 -6.66 12.34 22.11
C GLU A 129 -5.86 13.29 21.20
N LEU A 130 -5.07 12.74 20.28
CA LEU A 130 -4.25 13.46 19.31
C LEU A 130 -5.05 14.00 18.11
N GLY A 131 -6.34 13.70 18.01
CA GLY A 131 -7.17 14.10 16.87
C GLY A 131 -8.66 13.89 17.10
N GLU A 132 -9.41 14.00 16.01
CA GLU A 132 -10.83 13.64 15.94
C GLU A 132 -10.98 12.56 14.87
N LEU A 133 -11.39 11.35 15.28
CA LEU A 133 -11.61 10.21 14.39
C LEU A 133 -12.97 9.61 14.72
N THR A 134 -14.02 10.06 14.03
CA THR A 134 -15.40 9.60 14.27
C THR A 134 -15.69 8.23 13.68
N THR A 135 -14.96 7.87 12.61
CA THR A 135 -15.14 6.63 11.86
C THR A 135 -13.77 6.09 11.47
N PRO A 136 -13.18 5.20 12.30
CA PRO A 136 -11.93 4.54 11.99
C PRO A 136 -11.95 3.88 10.62
N LEU A 137 -10.87 4.05 9.87
CA LEU A 137 -10.70 3.43 8.57
C LEU A 137 -10.24 1.98 8.71
N SER A 138 -10.31 1.22 7.62
CA SER A 138 -9.67 -0.08 7.50
C SER A 138 -8.47 0.01 6.56
N GLY A 139 -7.35 -0.59 6.96
CA GLY A 139 -6.10 -0.54 6.21
C GLY A 139 -5.79 -1.87 5.51
N LEU A 140 -5.35 -1.79 4.25
CA LEU A 140 -4.68 -2.90 3.55
C LEU A 140 -3.18 -2.57 3.44
N LEU A 141 -2.35 -3.34 4.14
CA LEU A 141 -0.91 -3.13 4.15
C LEU A 141 -0.19 -4.25 3.41
N PHE A 142 0.50 -3.92 2.32
CA PHE A 142 1.43 -4.86 1.68
C PHE A 142 2.80 -4.67 2.30
N HIS A 143 3.22 -5.65 3.10
CA HIS A 143 4.56 -5.66 3.67
C HIS A 143 5.47 -6.50 2.78
N TYR A 144 6.45 -5.83 2.20
CA TYR A 144 7.54 -6.46 1.45
C TYR A 144 8.80 -6.45 2.31
N ASP A 145 9.28 -7.64 2.65
CA ASP A 145 10.52 -7.83 3.40
C ASP A 145 11.33 -8.97 2.78
N ASN A 146 12.64 -8.76 2.69
CA ASN A 146 13.57 -9.80 2.27
C ASN A 146 13.70 -10.78 3.44
N PHE A 147 12.85 -11.81 3.40
CA PHE A 147 12.88 -12.89 4.37
C PHE A 147 14.24 -13.59 4.31
N THR A 148 15.10 -13.34 5.30
CA THR A 148 16.50 -13.82 5.33
C THR A 148 16.75 -14.93 6.36
N GLY A 149 15.75 -15.35 7.14
CA GLY A 149 15.94 -16.29 8.25
C GLY A 149 14.96 -17.47 8.25
N ASP A 150 15.47 -18.70 8.11
CA ASP A 150 14.68 -19.94 8.12
C ASP A 150 13.94 -20.24 9.44
N LYS A 151 14.20 -19.47 10.51
CA LYS A 151 13.73 -19.77 11.87
C LYS A 151 12.68 -18.78 12.38
N ILE A 152 12.98 -17.48 12.32
CA ILE A 152 12.14 -16.38 12.77
C ILE A 152 12.49 -15.16 11.91
N GLY A 153 11.49 -14.56 11.24
CA GLY A 153 11.63 -13.27 10.57
C GLY A 153 11.28 -12.10 11.50
N ILE A 154 11.50 -10.87 11.02
CA ILE A 154 11.10 -9.65 11.73
C ILE A 154 9.61 -9.36 11.43
N PRO A 155 8.78 -9.07 12.45
CA PRO A 155 7.40 -8.69 12.21
C PRO A 155 7.33 -7.32 11.51
N CYS A 156 6.33 -7.14 10.66
CA CYS A 156 6.03 -5.84 10.08
C CYS A 156 5.88 -4.81 11.22
N GLU A 157 6.52 -3.64 11.10
CA GLU A 157 6.49 -2.63 12.17
C GLU A 157 5.06 -2.21 12.52
N ALA A 158 4.19 -2.08 11.51
CA ALA A 158 2.77 -1.76 11.69
C ALA A 158 2.00 -2.82 12.52
N ALA A 159 2.51 -4.05 12.65
CA ALA A 159 1.88 -5.04 13.50
C ALA A 159 1.90 -4.67 14.99
N HIS A 160 2.79 -3.78 15.42
CA HIS A 160 2.80 -3.28 16.80
C HIS A 160 1.60 -2.36 17.11
N LEU A 161 0.89 -1.87 16.08
CA LEU A 161 -0.39 -1.18 16.25
C LEU A 161 -1.51 -2.13 16.72
N ALA A 162 -1.27 -3.45 16.73
CA ALA A 162 -2.22 -4.43 17.27
C ALA A 162 -2.53 -4.22 18.77
N SER A 163 -1.73 -3.42 19.47
CA SER A 163 -1.99 -3.04 20.85
C SER A 163 -3.29 -2.22 21.00
N GLY A 164 -3.73 -1.51 19.95
CA GLY A 164 -4.95 -0.71 19.97
C GLY A 164 -6.06 -1.17 19.02
N GLY A 165 -5.90 -2.33 18.38
CA GLY A 165 -6.89 -2.90 17.46
C GLY A 165 -6.50 -4.29 16.97
N GLU A 166 -7.41 -5.02 16.34
CA GLU A 166 -7.11 -6.34 15.81
C GLU A 166 -6.34 -6.26 14.49
N ILE A 167 -5.22 -6.96 14.34
CA ILE A 167 -4.48 -7.02 13.07
C ILE A 167 -4.54 -8.44 12.52
N LYS A 168 -5.09 -8.58 11.32
CA LYS A 168 -5.05 -9.84 10.58
C LYS A 168 -3.89 -9.82 9.61
N THR A 169 -3.08 -10.87 9.63
CA THR A 169 -1.91 -11.04 8.79
C THR A 169 -2.05 -12.28 7.92
N LEU A 170 -2.01 -12.11 6.60
CA LEU A 170 -2.02 -13.19 5.63
C LEU A 170 -0.60 -13.48 5.14
N ALA A 171 -0.23 -14.76 5.11
CA ALA A 171 1.09 -15.20 4.67
C ALA A 171 1.07 -16.54 3.93
N GLY A 172 1.96 -16.70 2.94
CA GLY A 172 2.19 -18.00 2.29
C GLY A 172 2.74 -19.05 3.27
N ASN A 173 3.81 -18.73 4.01
CA ASN A 173 4.36 -19.61 5.04
C ASN A 173 3.82 -19.25 6.45
N ARG A 174 2.67 -19.82 6.80
CA ARG A 174 2.03 -19.58 8.11
C ARG A 174 2.90 -20.02 9.29
N HIS A 175 3.66 -21.13 9.18
CA HIS A 175 4.40 -21.66 10.33
C HIS A 175 5.46 -20.68 10.83
N ILE A 176 6.25 -20.11 9.91
CA ILE A 176 7.30 -19.17 10.30
C ILE A 176 6.68 -17.84 10.73
N ARG A 177 5.66 -17.34 10.02
CA ARG A 177 5.00 -16.08 10.39
C ARG A 177 4.28 -16.17 11.73
N GLN A 178 3.65 -17.29 12.06
CA GLN A 178 3.03 -17.49 13.37
C GLN A 178 4.06 -17.37 14.50
N LYS A 179 5.29 -17.88 14.31
CA LYS A 179 6.39 -17.71 15.27
C LYS A 179 6.85 -16.24 15.33
N THR A 180 7.04 -15.59 14.18
CA THR A 180 7.43 -14.17 14.10
C THR A 180 6.47 -13.24 14.84
N TYR A 181 5.16 -13.43 14.70
CA TYR A 181 4.15 -12.59 15.34
C TYR A 181 3.71 -13.08 16.72
N SER A 182 4.22 -14.22 17.21
CA SER A 182 3.78 -14.82 18.48
C SER A 182 4.01 -13.93 19.71
N SER A 183 4.96 -13.01 19.64
CA SER A 183 5.26 -12.05 20.70
C SER A 183 4.38 -10.81 20.69
N ILE A 184 3.52 -10.62 19.69
CA ILE A 184 2.67 -9.43 19.54
C ILE A 184 1.21 -9.84 19.80
N PRO A 185 0.64 -9.47 20.97
CA PRO A 185 -0.78 -9.69 21.25
C PRO A 185 -1.66 -8.97 20.22
N GLY A 186 -2.82 -9.55 19.91
CA GLY A 186 -3.78 -8.94 18.97
C GLY A 186 -3.50 -9.21 17.48
N VAL A 187 -2.40 -9.90 17.13
CA VAL A 187 -2.11 -10.30 15.76
C VAL A 187 -2.62 -11.71 15.46
N GLN A 188 -3.52 -11.83 14.48
CA GLN A 188 -3.97 -13.10 13.94
C GLN A 188 -3.21 -13.44 12.66
N VAL A 189 -2.62 -14.64 12.59
CA VAL A 189 -1.89 -15.09 11.39
C VAL A 189 -2.66 -16.22 10.70
N GLU A 190 -3.09 -15.94 9.47
CA GLU A 190 -3.75 -16.89 8.59
C GLU A 190 -2.88 -17.21 7.36
N THR A 191 -3.08 -18.40 6.79
CA THR A 191 -2.46 -18.72 5.49
C THR A 191 -3.21 -17.97 4.40
N LEU A 192 -2.47 -17.36 3.46
CA LEU A 192 -3.06 -16.78 2.26
C LEU A 192 -3.62 -17.91 1.37
N ARG A 193 -4.94 -17.92 1.18
CA ARG A 193 -5.71 -18.88 0.40
C ARG A 193 -6.76 -18.16 -0.44
N ILE A 194 -6.74 -18.43 -1.73
CA ILE A 194 -7.64 -17.91 -2.75
C ILE A 194 -8.66 -19.00 -3.06
N ASP A 195 -9.94 -18.70 -2.84
CA ASP A 195 -11.02 -19.62 -3.14
C ASP A 195 -11.17 -19.82 -4.65
N GLN A 196 -11.57 -21.02 -5.08
CA GLN A 196 -11.86 -21.29 -6.49
C GLN A 196 -12.90 -20.33 -7.10
N ALA A 197 -13.85 -19.83 -6.30
CA ALA A 197 -14.83 -18.84 -6.75
C ALA A 197 -14.19 -17.51 -7.16
N ASP A 198 -13.03 -17.16 -6.59
CA ASP A 198 -12.26 -15.96 -6.92
C ASP A 198 -11.31 -16.17 -8.10
N LEU A 199 -11.18 -17.38 -8.63
CA LEU A 199 -10.34 -17.66 -9.78
C LEU A 199 -11.01 -17.22 -11.08
N ASN A 200 -10.33 -16.37 -11.84
CA ASN A 200 -10.64 -16.05 -13.22
C ASN A 200 -9.41 -16.28 -14.09
N THR A 201 -9.57 -16.19 -15.42
CA THR A 201 -8.48 -16.45 -16.36
C THR A 201 -7.24 -15.64 -16.02
N GLN A 202 -7.38 -14.32 -15.81
CA GLN A 202 -6.24 -13.46 -15.51
C GLN A 202 -5.57 -13.85 -14.18
N ARG A 203 -6.35 -13.99 -13.10
CA ARG A 203 -5.84 -14.38 -11.77
C ARG A 203 -5.15 -15.74 -11.79
N MET A 204 -5.69 -16.72 -12.51
CA MET A 204 -5.02 -18.02 -12.68
C MET A 204 -3.67 -17.88 -13.39
N MET A 205 -3.60 -17.07 -14.45
CA MET A 205 -2.35 -16.84 -15.19
C MET A 205 -1.32 -16.08 -14.35
N ASP A 206 -1.76 -15.07 -13.59
CA ASP A 206 -0.91 -14.30 -12.68
C ASP A 206 -0.35 -15.18 -11.54
N LEU A 207 -1.21 -16.00 -10.92
CA LEU A 207 -0.80 -16.96 -9.87
C LEU A 207 0.13 -18.07 -10.41
N MET A 208 0.02 -18.41 -11.70
CA MET A 208 0.95 -19.30 -12.39
C MET A 208 2.27 -18.59 -12.80
N ALA A 209 2.46 -17.32 -12.41
CA ALA A 209 3.61 -16.49 -12.76
C ALA A 209 3.90 -16.49 -14.26
N VAL A 210 2.85 -16.40 -15.09
CA VAL A 210 3.00 -16.30 -16.54
C VAL A 210 3.31 -14.85 -16.90
N LYS A 211 4.58 -14.60 -17.21
CA LYS A 211 5.03 -13.35 -17.83
C LYS A 211 4.64 -13.36 -19.31
N THR A 212 3.75 -12.45 -19.71
CA THR A 212 3.32 -12.30 -21.11
C THR A 212 4.25 -11.41 -21.93
N ASP A 213 5.22 -10.79 -21.26
CA ASP A 213 6.14 -9.76 -21.73
C ASP A 213 7.43 -10.32 -22.36
N ASP A 214 7.72 -11.62 -22.21
CA ASP A 214 9.03 -12.21 -22.54
C ASP A 214 9.04 -13.20 -23.73
N GLY A 215 8.04 -13.13 -24.62
CA GLY A 215 8.03 -13.88 -25.89
C GLY A 215 6.69 -14.54 -26.26
N SER A 216 6.71 -15.40 -27.29
CA SER A 216 5.52 -16.13 -27.74
C SER A 216 5.02 -17.08 -26.65
N MET A 217 3.73 -16.97 -26.30
CA MET A 217 3.12 -17.79 -25.26
C MET A 217 3.33 -19.30 -25.53
N PRO A 218 3.87 -20.07 -24.58
CA PRO A 218 4.03 -21.51 -24.73
C PRO A 218 2.73 -22.24 -25.11
N LEU A 219 2.82 -23.24 -25.99
CA LEU A 219 1.66 -24.01 -26.48
C LEU A 219 0.81 -24.63 -25.37
N TYR A 220 1.41 -25.04 -24.25
CA TYR A 220 0.65 -25.59 -23.13
C TYR A 220 -0.27 -24.54 -22.49
N LEU A 221 0.13 -23.26 -22.45
CA LEU A 221 -0.72 -22.18 -21.95
C LEU A 221 -1.86 -21.85 -22.91
N HIS A 222 -1.67 -22.02 -24.23
CA HIS A 222 -2.79 -21.92 -25.18
C HIS A 222 -3.86 -22.98 -24.89
N SER A 223 -3.45 -24.22 -24.60
CA SER A 223 -4.37 -25.29 -24.20
C SER A 223 -5.10 -24.98 -22.90
N ILE A 224 -4.40 -24.42 -21.89
CA ILE A 224 -5.01 -24.00 -20.63
C ILE A 224 -6.03 -22.89 -20.83
N HIS A 225 -5.70 -21.85 -21.59
CA HIS A 225 -6.64 -20.78 -21.94
C HIS A 225 -7.90 -21.32 -22.62
N ARG A 226 -7.75 -22.29 -23.53
CA ARG A 226 -8.88 -22.94 -24.20
C ARG A 226 -9.78 -23.64 -23.18
N ILE A 227 -9.20 -24.45 -22.29
CA ILE A 227 -9.95 -25.18 -21.24
C ILE A 227 -10.69 -24.19 -20.32
N ILE A 228 -10.03 -23.14 -19.84
CA ILE A 228 -10.66 -22.13 -18.98
C ILE A 228 -11.83 -21.47 -19.71
N ARG A 229 -11.66 -21.13 -21.00
CA ARG A 229 -12.73 -20.55 -21.82
C ARG A 229 -13.92 -21.50 -21.98
N GLU A 230 -13.68 -22.78 -22.22
CA GLU A 230 -14.73 -23.81 -22.32
C GLU A 230 -15.55 -23.90 -21.03
N LEU A 231 -14.89 -23.94 -19.88
CA LEU A 231 -15.56 -23.93 -18.57
C LEU A 231 -16.39 -22.66 -18.34
N ARG A 232 -15.89 -21.49 -18.77
CA ARG A 232 -16.62 -20.23 -18.68
C ARG A 232 -17.86 -20.20 -19.56
N LEU A 233 -17.76 -20.72 -20.79
CA LEU A 233 -18.92 -20.82 -21.68
C LEU A 233 -19.97 -21.80 -21.11
N ALA A 234 -19.54 -22.92 -20.55
CA ALA A 234 -20.45 -23.89 -19.92
C ALA A 234 -21.18 -23.29 -18.70
N GLN A 235 -20.50 -22.43 -17.93
CA GLN A 235 -21.14 -21.69 -16.82
C GLN A 235 -22.22 -20.72 -17.31
N GLN A 236 -21.97 -19.99 -18.39
CA GLN A 236 -22.89 -19.00 -18.93
C GLN A 236 -24.15 -19.60 -19.58
N GLN A 237 -24.08 -20.87 -20.02
CA GLN A 237 -25.19 -21.55 -20.67
C GLN A 237 -26.20 -22.17 -19.69
N LYS A 238 -25.97 -22.10 -18.37
CA LYS A 238 -26.93 -22.62 -17.38
C LYS A 238 -28.11 -21.65 -17.24
N PRO A 239 -29.36 -22.09 -17.46
CA PRO A 239 -30.54 -21.22 -17.58
C PRO A 239 -31.12 -20.71 -16.26
N ASP A 240 -30.53 -21.05 -15.10
CA ASP A 240 -31.04 -20.62 -13.80
C ASP A 240 -30.34 -19.30 -13.38
N GLU A 241 -31.03 -18.17 -13.58
CA GLU A 241 -30.55 -16.80 -13.29
C GLU A 241 -30.31 -16.55 -11.79
N SER A 242 -30.68 -17.49 -10.91
CA SER A 242 -30.67 -17.25 -9.46
C SER A 242 -29.31 -17.47 -8.78
N GLU A 243 -28.39 -18.28 -9.32
CA GLU A 243 -26.99 -18.34 -8.85
C GLU A 243 -26.06 -18.89 -9.97
N SER A 244 -25.28 -18.02 -10.62
CA SER A 244 -24.15 -18.48 -11.45
C SER A 244 -23.23 -19.35 -10.59
N GLU A 245 -23.05 -20.62 -10.96
CA GLU A 245 -22.16 -21.52 -10.23
C GLU A 245 -20.71 -21.00 -10.32
N PRO A 246 -19.98 -20.93 -9.19
CA PRO A 246 -18.59 -20.45 -9.19
C PRO A 246 -17.67 -21.38 -9.99
N PHE A 247 -16.48 -20.88 -10.32
CA PHE A 247 -15.47 -21.68 -11.01
C PHE A 247 -15.09 -22.93 -10.21
N ASN A 248 -15.10 -24.09 -10.89
CA ASN A 248 -14.79 -25.39 -10.30
C ASN A 248 -13.39 -25.81 -10.71
N TYR A 249 -12.44 -25.74 -9.76
CA TYR A 249 -11.05 -26.07 -10.03
C TYR A 249 -10.84 -27.58 -10.28
N GLY A 250 -11.63 -28.43 -9.63
CA GLY A 250 -11.57 -29.88 -9.84
C GLY A 250 -11.94 -30.29 -11.27
N GLU A 251 -12.95 -29.65 -11.86
CA GLU A 251 -13.32 -29.88 -13.26
C GLU A 251 -12.23 -29.38 -14.22
N PHE A 252 -11.64 -28.22 -13.92
CA PHE A 252 -10.47 -27.72 -14.64
C PHE A 252 -9.31 -28.72 -14.64
N LYS A 253 -8.93 -29.24 -13.47
CA LYS A 253 -7.86 -30.26 -13.37
C LYS A 253 -8.15 -31.50 -14.20
N ARG A 254 -9.39 -32.01 -14.16
CA ARG A 254 -9.82 -33.15 -14.99
C ARG A 254 -9.63 -32.87 -16.48
N MET A 255 -10.08 -31.71 -16.97
CA MET A 255 -9.92 -31.34 -18.38
C MET A 255 -8.45 -31.14 -18.78
N VAL A 256 -7.60 -30.66 -17.86
CA VAL A 256 -6.16 -30.54 -18.08
C VAL A 256 -5.49 -31.91 -18.21
N GLU A 257 -5.87 -32.87 -17.36
CA GLU A 257 -5.36 -34.24 -17.42
C GLU A 257 -5.78 -34.99 -18.71
N GLU A 258 -7.00 -34.73 -19.19
CA GLU A 258 -7.54 -35.26 -20.45
C GLU A 258 -6.93 -34.59 -21.69
N CYS A 259 -6.29 -33.43 -21.55
CA CYS A 259 -5.66 -32.74 -22.66
C CYS A 259 -4.39 -33.47 -23.11
N ASN A 260 -4.31 -33.79 -24.41
CA ASN A 260 -3.16 -34.43 -25.04
C ASN A 260 -1.94 -33.49 -25.11
N MET A 261 -1.25 -33.33 -23.98
CA MET A 261 0.01 -32.58 -23.87
C MET A 261 1.21 -33.52 -23.87
N THR A 262 2.30 -33.10 -24.50
CA THR A 262 3.56 -33.85 -24.47
C THR A 262 4.19 -33.79 -23.07
N PRO A 263 5.07 -34.76 -22.69
CA PRO A 263 5.77 -34.71 -21.40
C PRO A 263 6.55 -33.40 -21.19
N ALA A 264 7.15 -32.85 -22.26
CA ALA A 264 7.87 -31.57 -22.25
C ALA A 264 6.96 -30.37 -21.99
N GLN A 265 5.66 -30.48 -22.28
CA GLN A 265 4.64 -29.47 -21.95
C GLN A 265 4.07 -29.65 -20.53
N LYS A 266 3.93 -30.90 -20.08
CA LYS A 266 3.36 -31.22 -18.75
C LYS A 266 4.27 -30.79 -17.61
N ALA A 267 5.59 -30.98 -17.73
CA ALA A 267 6.54 -30.61 -16.67
C ALA A 267 6.49 -29.12 -16.26
N PRO A 268 6.63 -28.15 -17.19
CA PRO A 268 6.53 -26.72 -16.84
C PRO A 268 5.11 -26.30 -16.44
N LEU A 269 4.08 -26.94 -16.99
CA LEU A 269 2.70 -26.70 -16.56
C LEU A 269 2.49 -27.13 -15.10
N GLN A 270 2.98 -28.31 -14.72
CA GLN A 270 2.83 -28.83 -13.36
C GLN A 270 3.46 -27.89 -12.34
N GLN A 271 4.67 -27.37 -12.59
CA GLN A 271 5.32 -26.39 -11.71
C GLN A 271 4.46 -25.13 -11.49
N ARG A 272 3.82 -24.65 -12.56
CA ARG A 272 2.94 -23.48 -12.49
C ARG A 272 1.65 -23.78 -11.75
N LEU A 273 1.06 -24.95 -11.98
CA LEU A 273 -0.12 -25.42 -11.24
C LEU A 273 0.21 -25.61 -9.76
N ASP A 274 1.38 -26.16 -9.42
CA ASP A 274 1.84 -26.31 -8.03
C ASP A 274 1.96 -24.93 -7.35
N THR A 275 2.44 -23.91 -8.08
CA THR A 275 2.51 -22.53 -7.58
C THR A 275 1.11 -21.96 -7.32
N LEU A 276 0.18 -22.10 -8.26
CA LEU A 276 -1.21 -21.66 -8.09
C LEU A 276 -1.89 -22.41 -6.93
N GLU A 277 -1.74 -23.73 -6.88
CA GLU A 277 -2.32 -24.63 -5.88
C GLU A 277 -1.77 -24.35 -4.47
N SER A 278 -0.53 -23.84 -4.35
CA SER A 278 0.02 -23.43 -3.06
C SER A 278 -0.78 -22.32 -2.37
N PHE A 279 -1.52 -21.52 -3.15
CA PHE A 279 -2.43 -20.48 -2.67
C PHE A 279 -3.88 -20.96 -2.60
N MET A 280 -4.20 -22.24 -2.79
CA MET A 280 -5.59 -22.72 -2.77
C MET A 280 -5.93 -23.56 -1.53
N PRO A 281 -7.20 -23.66 -1.14
CA PRO A 281 -7.67 -24.62 -0.14
C PRO A 281 -7.46 -26.07 -0.59
N ILE A 282 -6.90 -26.90 0.29
CA ILE A 282 -6.53 -28.31 -0.01
C ILE A 282 -7.74 -29.13 -0.50
N ASP A 283 -8.93 -28.85 0.06
CA ASP A 283 -10.20 -29.49 -0.28
C ASP A 283 -10.67 -29.18 -1.71
N GLN A 284 -10.26 -28.05 -2.28
CA GLN A 284 -10.60 -27.64 -3.65
C GLN A 284 -9.62 -28.20 -4.69
N ILE A 285 -8.38 -28.48 -4.28
CA ILE A 285 -7.33 -29.07 -5.13
C ILE A 285 -7.52 -30.58 -5.26
N SER A 286 -7.83 -31.25 -4.16
CA SER A 286 -7.82 -32.71 -4.05
C SER A 286 -9.09 -33.37 -4.60
N GLY A 287 -9.56 -32.97 -5.80
CA GLY A 287 -10.65 -33.59 -6.57
C GLY A 287 -11.70 -34.38 -5.77
N GLY A 288 -12.22 -33.79 -4.69
CA GLY A 288 -12.77 -34.56 -3.59
C GLY A 288 -14.05 -35.28 -4.00
N LYS A 289 -14.00 -36.62 -4.04
CA LYS A 289 -15.21 -37.43 -3.78
C LYS A 289 -15.88 -36.85 -2.54
N PRO A 290 -17.20 -36.60 -2.54
CA PRO A 290 -17.88 -36.03 -1.39
C PRO A 290 -17.66 -36.98 -0.21
N SER A 291 -16.80 -36.58 0.73
CA SER A 291 -16.62 -37.35 1.95
C SER A 291 -17.99 -37.42 2.62
N GLY A 292 -18.46 -38.65 2.86
CA GLY A 292 -19.77 -38.93 3.41
C GLY A 292 -19.90 -38.40 4.84
N ARG A 293 -20.15 -37.10 4.98
CA ARG A 293 -20.71 -36.50 6.19
C ARG A 293 -22.10 -35.99 5.84
N LYS A 294 -23.07 -36.90 6.02
CA LYS A 294 -24.48 -36.53 6.13
C LYS A 294 -24.62 -35.60 7.33
N GLY A 295 -25.14 -34.41 7.06
CA GLY A 295 -25.47 -33.40 8.06
C GLY A 295 -24.38 -32.35 8.19
N LEU A 296 -24.58 -31.21 7.53
CA LEU A 296 -24.56 -29.87 8.10
C LEU A 296 -24.91 -28.86 6.98
N SER A 297 -25.88 -27.98 7.29
CA SER A 297 -26.50 -26.88 6.53
C SER A 297 -25.95 -26.48 5.14
N LYS A 298 -26.89 -26.21 4.22
CA LYS A 298 -26.73 -25.48 2.95
C LYS A 298 -26.21 -24.05 3.15
N SER A 299 -24.92 -23.92 3.41
CA SER A 299 -24.19 -22.69 3.13
C SER A 299 -22.92 -23.12 2.42
N LYS A 300 -22.76 -22.70 1.15
CA LYS A 300 -21.51 -22.85 0.39
C LYS A 300 -20.41 -22.15 1.18
N LYS A 301 -19.74 -22.85 2.10
CA LYS A 301 -18.59 -22.29 2.82
C LYS A 301 -17.47 -22.11 1.80
N ARG A 302 -17.12 -20.86 1.52
CA ARG A 302 -15.87 -20.51 0.83
C ARG A 302 -14.73 -21.15 1.63
N GLY A 303 -13.80 -21.82 0.96
CA GLY A 303 -12.63 -22.46 1.54
C GLY A 303 -11.41 -21.54 1.66
N GLY A 304 -11.41 -20.41 0.94
CA GLY A 304 -10.36 -19.38 0.98
C GLY A 304 -10.50 -18.36 2.11
N ASN A 305 -9.58 -17.39 2.18
CA ASN A 305 -9.72 -16.26 3.09
C ASN A 305 -10.96 -15.44 2.74
N ASP A 306 -11.61 -14.90 3.76
CA ASP A 306 -12.63 -13.89 3.57
C ASP A 306 -11.97 -12.53 3.30
N TRP A 307 -12.37 -11.91 2.19
CA TRP A 307 -11.92 -10.59 1.76
C TRP A 307 -12.85 -9.48 2.24
N SER A 308 -13.94 -9.81 2.95
CA SER A 308 -14.79 -8.81 3.58
C SER A 308 -13.98 -7.99 4.58
N VAL A 309 -14.08 -6.67 4.48
CA VAL A 309 -13.34 -5.73 5.33
C VAL A 309 -14.12 -5.46 6.63
N GLU A 310 -14.88 -6.44 7.12
CA GLU A 310 -15.69 -6.23 8.31
C GLU A 310 -14.86 -6.45 9.59
N VAL A 311 -14.75 -5.37 10.37
CA VAL A 311 -14.34 -5.28 11.78
C VAL A 311 -12.83 -5.35 12.09
N VAL A 312 -11.95 -5.66 11.14
CA VAL A 312 -10.49 -5.67 11.40
C VAL A 312 -9.84 -4.34 10.95
N PRO A 313 -9.19 -3.58 11.86
CA PRO A 313 -8.57 -2.30 11.49
C PRO A 313 -7.43 -2.43 10.47
N ILE A 314 -6.66 -3.53 10.46
CA ILE A 314 -5.61 -3.75 9.45
C ILE A 314 -5.58 -5.20 8.93
N LEU A 315 -5.60 -5.35 7.61
CA LEU A 315 -5.20 -6.55 6.90
C LEU A 315 -3.77 -6.39 6.33
N CYS A 316 -2.81 -7.13 6.89
CA CYS A 316 -1.42 -7.13 6.46
C CYS A 316 -1.13 -8.34 5.55
N LEU A 317 -0.75 -8.08 4.31
CA LEU A 317 -0.28 -9.07 3.34
C LEU A 317 1.24 -9.12 3.37
N ASN A 318 1.78 -10.20 3.94
CA ASN A 318 3.22 -10.44 3.99
C ASN A 318 3.69 -11.13 2.72
N MET A 319 4.21 -10.35 1.79
CA MET A 319 4.74 -10.86 0.52
C MET A 319 6.15 -11.43 0.75
N LEU A 320 6.37 -12.68 0.34
CA LEU A 320 7.70 -13.30 0.36
C LEU A 320 8.38 -13.10 -1.00
N THR A 321 9.67 -12.79 -0.99
CA THR A 321 10.54 -12.89 -2.15
C THR A 321 11.07 -14.31 -2.27
N GLY A 322 10.73 -15.00 -3.36
CA GLY A 322 11.35 -16.28 -3.71
C GLY A 322 10.73 -17.49 -3.02
N CYS A 323 9.85 -18.17 -3.74
CA CYS A 323 9.86 -19.63 -3.80
C CYS A 323 10.33 -20.00 -5.21
#